data_AF-A0A1H9MT40-F1
#
_entry.id   AF-A0A1H9MT40-F1
#
_cell.length_a   1.000
_cell.length_b   1.000
_cell.length_c   1.000
_cell.angle_alpha   90.00
_cell.angle_beta   90.00
_cell.angle_gamma   90.00
#
_symmetry.space_group_name_H-M   'P 1'
#
loop_
_entity.id
_entity.type
_entity.pdbx_description
1 polymer ?
#
loop_
_entity_poly.entity_id
_entity_poly.type
_entity_poly.pdbx_seq_one_letter_code
_entity_poly.pdbx_strand_id
1 'polypeptide(L)'
;MSLVDGGPIAEGCLAALPSGWIALVDGELVSTGGLRWKVGTAEGTRLHTSVDGRYAAAVVDRGSRGVVVDLASGAVTAELDRGDYGSTSTDFPVAFLGTGEFVAATDWNQLGLFDAATGARRATHGDDIDFFHGGLTVSPSGKWLVIDGWIWQPVGAQLLVDLDAWRAGKHDATDVGPYPDDWNRPTAWLDDETIAVQGENGITLVAIPSGETKRTIAAPPGRLWSHDGRLYVAAQHGLEVWSPTERVSLVDGFRPIAQNPTTGALADRDLNTWLP
;
A
#
# COMPACT_ATOMS: atom_id res chain seq x y z
N MET A 1 6.64 21.27 -17.64
CA MET A 1 7.57 20.75 -16.64
C MET A 1 7.21 19.30 -16.42
N SER A 2 8.06 18.38 -16.88
CA SER A 2 7.95 16.94 -16.65
C SER A 2 8.08 16.63 -15.16
N LEU A 3 7.54 15.49 -14.74
CA LEU A 3 7.58 15.03 -13.34
C LEU A 3 9.00 14.87 -12.78
N VAL A 4 10.00 14.68 -13.65
CA VAL A 4 11.40 14.47 -13.30
C VAL A 4 12.30 15.70 -13.53
N ASP A 5 11.72 16.84 -13.92
CA ASP A 5 12.51 18.06 -14.18
C ASP A 5 13.22 18.57 -12.91
N GLY A 6 12.74 18.19 -11.72
CA GLY A 6 13.36 18.48 -10.42
C GLY A 6 14.34 17.43 -9.92
N GLY A 7 14.57 16.36 -10.68
CA GLY A 7 15.38 15.19 -10.27
C GLY A 7 14.54 13.92 -10.05
N PRO A 8 15.17 12.83 -9.58
CA PRO A 8 14.50 11.55 -9.39
C PRO A 8 13.44 11.61 -8.31
N ILE A 9 12.33 10.90 -8.53
CA ILE A 9 11.21 10.85 -7.60
C ILE A 9 11.58 10.01 -6.38
N ALA A 10 11.29 10.55 -5.19
CA ALA A 10 11.53 9.87 -3.92
C ALA A 10 10.67 8.60 -3.77
N GLU A 11 11.15 7.64 -2.99
CA GLU A 11 10.37 6.43 -2.72
C GLU A 11 9.04 6.76 -2.03
N GLY A 12 7.97 6.07 -2.45
CA GLY A 12 6.63 6.33 -1.95
C GLY A 12 5.98 7.60 -2.49
N CYS A 13 6.70 8.47 -3.19
CA CYS A 13 6.16 9.68 -3.82
C CYS A 13 5.63 9.46 -5.24
N LEU A 14 5.44 8.21 -5.67
CA LEU A 14 4.92 7.85 -7.00
C LEU A 14 3.77 6.85 -6.86
N ALA A 15 2.65 7.15 -7.51
CA ALA A 15 1.47 6.28 -7.51
C ALA A 15 0.83 6.24 -8.91
N ALA A 16 0.07 5.18 -9.18
CA ALA A 16 -0.55 4.97 -10.48
C ALA A 16 -1.83 5.79 -10.66
N LEU A 17 -2.08 6.19 -11.90
CA LEU A 17 -3.38 6.63 -12.39
C LEU A 17 -3.80 5.73 -13.57
N PRO A 18 -5.09 5.64 -13.92
CA PRO A 18 -5.53 4.90 -15.10
C PRO A 18 -4.82 5.32 -16.39
N SER A 19 -4.47 6.60 -16.50
CA SER A 19 -3.80 7.18 -17.67
C SER A 19 -2.29 7.39 -17.51
N GLY A 20 -1.66 6.86 -16.45
CA GLY A 20 -0.23 7.02 -16.22
C GLY A 20 0.14 7.06 -14.74
N TRP A 21 0.84 8.13 -14.33
CA TRP A 21 1.38 8.25 -12.98
C TRP A 21 1.09 9.62 -12.37
N ILE A 22 1.08 9.67 -11.05
CA ILE A 22 1.08 10.89 -10.25
C ILE A 22 2.24 10.85 -9.27
N ALA A 23 2.96 11.96 -9.16
CA ALA A 23 4.08 12.09 -8.24
C ALA A 23 3.91 13.28 -7.30
N LEU A 24 4.50 13.19 -6.12
CA LEU A 24 4.61 14.28 -5.17
C LEU A 24 5.95 14.99 -5.37
N VAL A 25 5.89 16.25 -5.78
CA VAL A 25 7.06 17.07 -6.08
C VAL A 25 6.85 18.45 -5.44
N ASP A 26 7.75 18.85 -4.53
CA ASP A 26 7.79 20.18 -3.91
C ASP A 26 6.44 20.69 -3.35
N GLY A 27 5.68 19.85 -2.64
CA GLY A 27 4.39 20.27 -2.08
C GLY A 27 3.19 20.05 -3.00
N GLU A 28 3.41 19.60 -4.23
CA GLU A 28 2.37 19.43 -5.24
C GLU A 28 2.26 17.99 -5.72
N LEU A 29 1.03 17.52 -5.90
CA LEU A 29 0.76 16.36 -6.73
C LEU A 29 0.84 16.80 -8.18
N VAL A 30 1.57 16.06 -9.01
CA VAL A 30 1.75 16.34 -10.42
C VAL A 30 1.48 15.05 -11.18
N SER A 31 0.63 15.07 -12.21
CA SER A 31 0.36 13.91 -13.06
C SER A 31 1.20 13.90 -14.33
N THR A 32 1.35 12.74 -14.96
CA THR A 32 1.94 12.62 -16.31
C THR A 32 1.18 13.42 -17.37
N GLY A 33 -0.10 13.68 -17.15
CA GLY A 33 -0.93 14.57 -18.00
C GLY A 33 -0.71 16.06 -17.75
N GLY A 34 0.16 16.44 -16.81
CA GLY A 34 0.49 17.83 -16.50
C GLY A 34 -0.46 18.54 -15.53
N LEU A 35 -1.50 17.85 -15.05
CA LEU A 35 -2.37 18.38 -13.98
C LEU A 35 -1.62 18.46 -12.65
N ARG A 36 -1.97 19.47 -11.85
CA ARG A 36 -1.30 19.80 -10.58
C ARG A 36 -2.28 20.12 -9.47
N TRP A 37 -1.97 19.69 -8.25
CA TRP A 37 -2.77 19.94 -7.05
C TRP A 37 -1.87 20.29 -5.88
N LYS A 38 -2.21 21.37 -5.17
CA LYS A 38 -1.46 21.77 -3.96
C LYS A 38 -1.97 20.96 -2.78
N VAL A 39 -1.06 20.24 -2.13
CA VAL A 39 -1.38 19.44 -0.95
C VAL A 39 -0.55 19.82 0.26
N GLY A 40 0.58 20.51 0.05
CA GLY A 40 1.58 20.70 1.09
C GLY A 40 2.34 19.39 1.33
N THR A 41 3.55 19.49 1.85
CA THR A 41 4.37 18.30 2.14
C THR A 41 5.13 18.45 3.42
N ALA A 42 5.25 17.34 4.14
CA ALA A 42 6.32 17.11 5.08
C ALA A 42 7.33 16.12 4.50
N GLU A 43 8.54 16.10 5.05
CA GLU A 43 9.53 15.07 4.74
C GLU A 43 8.92 13.67 5.00
N GLY A 44 9.22 12.71 4.12
CA GLY A 44 8.69 11.34 4.24
C GLY A 44 7.23 11.15 3.81
N THR A 45 6.64 12.08 3.05
CA THR A 45 5.26 11.89 2.54
C THR A 45 5.18 10.75 1.52
N ARG A 46 4.15 9.90 1.60
CA ARG A 46 3.81 8.83 0.66
C ARG A 46 2.48 9.07 -0.04
N LEU A 47 2.36 8.56 -1.25
CA LEU A 47 1.19 8.65 -2.11
C LEU A 47 0.46 7.33 -2.26
N HIS A 48 -0.86 7.42 -2.24
CA HIS A 48 -1.78 6.33 -2.56
C HIS A 48 -2.88 6.89 -3.47
N THR A 49 -3.38 6.10 -4.41
CA THR A 49 -4.45 6.52 -5.34
C THR A 49 -5.58 5.51 -5.38
N SER A 50 -6.80 6.00 -5.62
CA SER A 50 -7.92 5.13 -5.97
C SER A 50 -7.72 4.54 -7.36
N VAL A 51 -8.25 3.33 -7.59
CA VAL A 51 -8.03 2.60 -8.85
C VAL A 51 -8.61 3.33 -10.08
N ASP A 52 -9.64 4.15 -9.88
CA ASP A 52 -10.24 5.01 -10.92
C ASP A 52 -9.49 6.33 -11.12
N GLY A 53 -8.44 6.60 -10.34
CA GLY A 53 -7.65 7.83 -10.40
C GLY A 53 -8.42 9.08 -9.97
N ARG A 54 -9.57 8.94 -9.30
CA ARG A 54 -10.35 10.08 -8.83
C ARG A 54 -9.80 10.69 -7.55
N TYR A 55 -9.18 9.89 -6.68
CA TYR A 55 -8.69 10.34 -5.39
C TYR A 55 -7.21 10.01 -5.20
N ALA A 56 -6.51 10.88 -4.49
CA ALA A 56 -5.17 10.65 -4.00
C ALA A 56 -5.08 10.96 -2.50
N ALA A 57 -4.40 10.09 -1.76
CA ALA A 57 -4.00 10.35 -0.39
C ALA A 57 -2.50 10.69 -0.36
N ALA A 58 -2.15 11.75 0.37
CA ALA A 58 -0.78 12.12 0.68
C ALA A 58 -0.62 12.08 2.21
N VAL A 59 0.19 11.15 2.71
CA VAL A 59 0.33 10.87 4.15
C VAL A 59 1.78 10.95 4.58
N VAL A 60 2.06 11.51 5.75
CA VAL A 60 3.42 11.53 6.31
C VAL A 60 3.73 10.13 6.84
N ASP A 61 4.62 9.43 6.15
CA ASP A 61 5.02 8.09 6.54
C ASP A 61 5.73 8.10 7.88
N ARG A 62 5.44 7.10 8.72
CA ARG A 62 5.87 7.08 10.13
C ARG A 62 5.60 8.42 10.84
N GLY A 63 4.52 9.10 10.44
CA GLY A 63 4.01 10.32 11.04
C GLY A 63 2.53 10.17 11.43
N SER A 64 1.88 11.27 11.78
CA SER A 64 0.51 11.27 12.29
C SER A 64 -0.52 11.94 11.37
N ARG A 65 -0.09 12.54 10.25
CA ARG A 65 -0.92 13.44 9.43
C ARG A 65 -0.99 13.03 7.96
N GLY A 66 -2.08 13.39 7.31
CA GLY A 66 -2.22 13.32 5.86
C GLY A 66 -3.48 13.99 5.34
N VAL A 67 -3.68 13.94 4.04
CA VAL A 67 -4.87 14.49 3.36
C VAL A 67 -5.33 13.56 2.25
N VAL A 68 -6.63 13.58 1.95
CA VAL A 68 -7.24 12.97 0.76
C VAL A 68 -7.79 14.07 -0.14
N VAL A 69 -7.49 13.99 -1.44
CA VAL A 69 -7.84 14.99 -2.45
C VAL A 69 -8.68 14.35 -3.54
N ASP A 70 -9.79 14.97 -3.90
CA ASP A 70 -10.51 14.68 -5.15
C ASP A 70 -9.73 15.34 -6.30
N LEU A 71 -9.11 14.54 -7.17
CA LEU A 71 -8.28 15.00 -8.26
C LEU A 71 -9.08 15.68 -9.39
N ALA A 72 -10.38 15.44 -9.49
CA ALA A 72 -11.22 16.10 -10.49
C ALA A 72 -11.52 17.55 -10.12
N SER A 73 -11.76 17.83 -8.83
CA SER A 73 -12.06 19.18 -8.32
C SER A 73 -10.85 19.90 -7.69
N GLY A 74 -9.84 19.14 -7.27
CA GLY A 74 -8.72 19.59 -6.46
C GLY A 74 -9.08 19.90 -5.00
N ALA A 75 -10.28 19.55 -4.55
CA ALA A 75 -10.70 19.76 -3.17
C ALA A 75 -10.08 18.70 -2.25
N VAL A 76 -9.61 19.14 -1.08
CA VAL A 76 -9.34 18.24 0.05
C VAL A 76 -10.68 17.74 0.57
N THR A 77 -10.87 16.42 0.55
CA THR A 77 -12.11 15.74 0.97
C THR A 77 -11.99 15.20 2.39
N ALA A 78 -10.78 14.89 2.85
CA ALA A 78 -10.52 14.47 4.23
C ALA A 78 -9.15 14.96 4.71
N GLU A 79 -9.08 15.38 5.97
CA GLU A 79 -7.85 15.51 6.73
C GLU A 79 -7.68 14.28 7.61
N LEU A 80 -6.48 13.71 7.63
CA LEU A 80 -6.18 12.47 8.35
C LEU A 80 -5.31 12.78 9.56
N ASP A 81 -5.68 12.22 10.70
CA ASP A 81 -4.97 12.31 11.96
C ASP A 81 -5.10 10.96 12.68
N ARG A 82 -3.97 10.30 12.95
CA ARG A 82 -3.93 9.05 13.73
C ARG A 82 -3.38 9.22 15.15
N GLY A 83 -3.23 10.46 15.59
CA GLY A 83 -2.55 10.78 16.84
C GLY A 83 -1.03 10.56 16.77
N ASP A 84 -0.32 11.09 17.77
CA ASP A 84 1.15 11.06 17.82
C ASP A 84 1.70 9.87 18.62
N TYR A 85 0.86 9.14 19.35
CA TYR A 85 1.31 8.03 20.19
C TYR A 85 1.77 6.84 19.34
N GLY A 86 3.07 6.55 19.38
CA GLY A 86 3.66 5.43 18.62
C GLY A 86 3.59 5.57 17.09
N SER A 87 3.21 6.74 16.57
CA SER A 87 3.00 6.97 15.13
C SER A 87 4.29 6.86 14.31
N THR A 88 5.46 6.80 14.93
CA THR A 88 6.73 6.60 14.23
C THR A 88 7.11 5.12 14.08
N SER A 89 6.40 4.20 14.73
CA SER A 89 6.73 2.78 14.74
C SER A 89 6.27 2.06 13.47
N THR A 90 5.17 2.48 12.87
CA THR A 90 4.59 1.86 11.66
C THR A 90 4.39 2.86 10.54
N ASP A 91 4.37 2.35 9.30
CA ASP A 91 3.94 3.13 8.14
C ASP A 91 2.52 3.70 8.37
N PHE A 92 2.19 4.85 7.78
CA PHE A 92 0.85 5.44 7.96
C PHE A 92 -0.21 4.55 7.30
N PRO A 93 -1.20 4.00 8.03
CA PRO A 93 -2.19 3.10 7.46
C PRO A 93 -3.17 3.87 6.58
N VAL A 94 -3.11 3.65 5.26
CA VAL A 94 -4.08 4.17 4.31
C VAL A 94 -4.18 3.26 3.07
N ALA A 95 -5.41 2.98 2.61
CA ALA A 95 -5.66 2.26 1.37
C ALA A 95 -7.04 2.60 0.78
N PHE A 96 -7.15 2.69 -0.54
CA PHE A 96 -8.43 2.82 -1.24
C PHE A 96 -9.06 1.45 -1.47
N LEU A 97 -10.38 1.33 -1.26
CA LEU A 97 -11.14 0.09 -1.42
C LEU A 97 -11.89 0.04 -2.78
N GLY A 98 -11.18 0.33 -3.87
CA GLY A 98 -11.79 0.49 -5.19
C GLY A 98 -12.21 1.94 -5.46
N THR A 99 -13.49 2.18 -5.74
CA THR A 99 -14.01 3.52 -6.07
C THR A 99 -14.85 4.07 -4.91
N GLY A 100 -14.51 5.26 -4.43
CA GLY A 100 -15.35 6.02 -3.50
C GLY A 100 -15.23 5.68 -2.00
N GLU A 101 -14.45 4.67 -1.61
CA GLU A 101 -14.15 4.38 -0.19
C GLU A 101 -12.65 4.24 0.05
N PHE A 102 -12.21 4.58 1.26
CA PHE A 102 -10.86 4.34 1.73
C PHE A 102 -10.84 3.98 3.21
N VAL A 103 -9.77 3.30 3.62
CA VAL A 103 -9.45 3.02 5.01
C VAL A 103 -8.27 3.89 5.42
N ALA A 104 -8.31 4.46 6.61
CA ALA A 104 -7.19 5.18 7.20
C ALA A 104 -7.17 5.04 8.72
N ALA A 105 -5.99 5.14 9.34
CA ALA A 105 -5.90 5.19 10.79
C ALA A 105 -6.55 6.46 11.37
N THR A 106 -7.24 6.30 12.50
CA THR A 106 -7.88 7.41 13.25
C THR A 106 -7.36 7.55 14.68
N ASP A 107 -6.59 6.56 15.14
CA ASP A 107 -5.83 6.58 16.38
C ASP A 107 -4.70 5.53 16.24
N TRP A 108 -3.83 5.42 17.25
CA TRP A 108 -2.69 4.51 17.23
C TRP A 108 -3.08 3.03 17.00
N ASN A 109 -4.23 2.60 17.48
CA ASN A 109 -4.78 1.25 17.29
C ASN A 109 -6.12 1.20 16.54
N GLN A 110 -6.57 2.29 15.92
CA GLN A 110 -7.88 2.32 15.26
C GLN A 110 -7.78 2.61 13.76
N LEU A 111 -8.58 1.89 12.98
CA LEU A 111 -8.84 2.17 11.57
C LEU A 111 -10.28 2.68 11.39
N GLY A 112 -10.45 3.65 10.50
CA GLY A 112 -11.76 4.11 10.03
C GLY A 112 -11.99 3.72 8.57
N LEU A 113 -13.23 3.37 8.24
CA LEU A 113 -13.72 3.28 6.87
C LEU A 113 -14.41 4.60 6.50
N PHE A 114 -14.02 5.21 5.39
CA PHE A 114 -14.44 6.55 4.99
C PHE A 114 -15.07 6.58 3.60
N ASP A 115 -16.02 7.48 3.43
CA ASP A 115 -16.48 7.93 2.12
C ASP A 115 -15.46 8.89 1.51
N ALA A 116 -14.90 8.57 0.34
CA ALA A 116 -13.84 9.36 -0.29
C ALA A 116 -14.33 10.72 -0.81
N ALA A 117 -15.63 10.86 -1.13
CA ALA A 117 -16.16 12.12 -1.65
C ALA A 117 -16.39 13.16 -0.56
N THR A 118 -16.79 12.72 0.63
CA THR A 118 -17.22 13.58 1.74
C THR A 118 -16.25 13.57 2.92
N GLY A 119 -15.34 12.61 2.99
CA GLY A 119 -14.48 12.38 4.16
C GLY A 119 -15.24 11.86 5.38
N ALA A 120 -16.52 11.53 5.25
CA ALA A 120 -17.32 11.06 6.37
C ALA A 120 -16.92 9.63 6.76
N ARG A 121 -16.59 9.43 8.04
CA ARG A 121 -16.33 8.10 8.60
C ARG A 121 -17.63 7.31 8.70
N ARG A 122 -17.65 6.12 8.12
CA ARG A 122 -18.78 5.18 8.07
C ARG A 122 -18.70 4.10 9.15
N ALA A 123 -17.50 3.62 9.46
CA ALA A 123 -17.25 2.59 10.46
C ALA A 123 -15.84 2.74 11.08
N THR A 124 -15.62 2.09 12.22
CA THR A 124 -14.34 2.01 12.94
C THR A 124 -13.95 0.53 13.14
N HIS A 125 -12.68 0.22 13.33
CA HIS A 125 -12.15 -1.10 13.69
C HIS A 125 -10.96 -0.96 14.65
N GLY A 126 -10.83 -1.85 15.64
CA GLY A 126 -9.62 -2.01 16.47
C GLY A 126 -9.57 -1.19 17.77
N ASP A 127 -10.69 -0.77 18.35
CA ASP A 127 -10.67 0.00 19.60
C ASP A 127 -10.32 -0.82 20.86
N ASP A 128 -10.20 -2.14 20.73
CA ASP A 128 -9.98 -3.11 21.81
C ASP A 128 -8.68 -3.93 21.69
N ILE A 129 -7.80 -3.59 20.75
CA ILE A 129 -6.55 -4.34 20.49
C ILE A 129 -5.31 -3.48 20.75
N ASP A 130 -4.31 -4.06 21.44
CA ASP A 130 -2.97 -3.48 21.63
C ASP A 130 -2.11 -3.72 20.37
N PHE A 131 -2.56 -3.16 19.25
CA PHE A 131 -1.97 -3.38 17.93
C PHE A 131 -1.87 -2.07 17.17
N PHE A 132 -0.65 -1.68 16.81
CA PHE A 132 -0.39 -0.54 15.95
C PHE A 132 -0.55 -0.95 14.49
N HIS A 133 -1.63 -0.47 13.87
CA HIS A 133 -1.85 -0.70 12.44
C HIS A 133 -0.71 -0.06 11.63
N GLY A 134 -0.28 -0.74 10.58
CA GLY A 134 0.76 -0.29 9.66
C GLY A 134 0.34 -0.43 8.21
N GLY A 135 1.19 -1.06 7.39
CA GLY A 135 0.96 -1.21 5.95
C GLY A 135 -0.37 -1.90 5.64
N LEU A 136 -1.15 -1.32 4.72
CA LEU A 136 -2.45 -1.82 4.29
C LEU A 136 -2.37 -2.35 2.86
N THR A 137 -2.83 -3.59 2.64
CA THR A 137 -2.89 -4.19 1.30
C THR A 137 -4.26 -4.81 1.03
N VAL A 138 -4.95 -4.33 -0.01
CA VAL A 138 -6.31 -4.77 -0.36
C VAL A 138 -6.25 -5.87 -1.42
N SER A 139 -7.08 -6.91 -1.29
CA SER A 139 -7.17 -7.99 -2.27
C SER A 139 -7.72 -7.51 -3.62
N PRO A 140 -7.42 -8.18 -4.75
CA PRO A 140 -7.90 -7.78 -6.07
C PRO A 140 -9.42 -7.58 -6.16
N SER A 141 -10.22 -8.43 -5.50
CA SER A 141 -11.69 -8.29 -5.47
C SER A 141 -12.20 -7.18 -4.54
N GLY A 142 -11.35 -6.59 -3.70
CA GLY A 142 -11.77 -5.68 -2.63
C GLY A 142 -12.52 -6.35 -1.48
N LYS A 143 -12.46 -7.68 -1.35
CA LYS A 143 -13.08 -8.45 -0.26
C LYS A 143 -12.27 -8.41 1.03
N TRP A 144 -10.95 -8.49 0.91
CA TRP A 144 -10.05 -8.64 2.05
C TRP A 144 -9.12 -7.45 2.19
N LEU A 145 -8.79 -7.12 3.43
CA LEU A 145 -7.71 -6.21 3.79
C LEU A 145 -6.71 -6.97 4.66
N VAL A 146 -5.45 -6.97 4.23
CA VAL A 146 -4.33 -7.38 5.09
C VAL A 146 -3.70 -6.14 5.71
N ILE A 147 -3.51 -6.19 7.02
CA ILE A 147 -2.88 -5.17 7.84
C ILE A 147 -1.57 -5.76 8.35
N ASP A 148 -0.44 -5.15 8.03
CA ASP A 148 0.86 -5.50 8.58
C ASP A 148 1.24 -4.47 9.65
N GLY A 149 1.31 -4.92 10.91
CA GLY A 149 1.42 -4.01 12.04
C GLY A 149 2.25 -4.56 13.19
N TRP A 150 2.32 -3.76 14.25
CA TRP A 150 3.23 -3.93 15.37
C TRP A 150 2.47 -4.11 16.68
N ILE A 151 2.83 -5.12 17.48
CA ILE A 151 2.22 -5.35 18.81
C ILE A 151 3.14 -4.80 19.90
N TRP A 152 4.35 -5.34 19.99
CA TRP A 152 5.41 -4.96 20.94
C TRP A 152 6.77 -5.39 20.37
N GLN A 153 7.90 -4.99 20.94
CA GLN A 153 9.22 -5.33 20.36
C GLN A 153 9.70 -6.75 20.74
N PRO A 154 10.07 -7.64 19.80
CA PRO A 154 10.19 -7.47 18.33
C PRO A 154 8.99 -8.04 17.53
N VAL A 155 7.82 -8.20 18.14
CA VAL A 155 6.67 -8.92 17.57
C VAL A 155 5.81 -8.02 16.68
N GLY A 156 5.77 -8.36 15.40
CA GLY A 156 4.75 -7.93 14.44
C GLY A 156 3.63 -8.96 14.30
N ALA A 157 2.55 -8.59 13.61
CA ALA A 157 1.56 -9.55 13.13
C ALA A 157 0.88 -9.04 11.86
N GLN A 158 0.33 -9.97 11.09
CA GLN A 158 -0.52 -9.67 9.96
C GLN A 158 -1.96 -10.04 10.28
N LEU A 159 -2.85 -9.06 10.20
CA LEU A 159 -4.27 -9.24 10.44
C LEU A 159 -5.02 -9.23 9.11
N LEU A 160 -5.97 -10.14 8.96
CA LEU A 160 -6.92 -10.19 7.86
C LEU A 160 -8.28 -9.69 8.33
N VAL A 161 -8.83 -8.72 7.60
CA VAL A 161 -10.17 -8.18 7.81
C VAL A 161 -11.05 -8.47 6.59
N ASP A 162 -12.24 -9.01 6.82
CA ASP A 162 -13.30 -9.12 5.81
C ASP A 162 -14.00 -7.75 5.68
N LEU A 163 -13.85 -7.11 4.52
CA LEU A 163 -14.35 -5.76 4.27
C LEU A 163 -15.88 -5.72 4.19
N ASP A 164 -16.54 -6.79 3.73
CA ASP A 164 -18.00 -6.84 3.67
C ASP A 164 -18.58 -7.05 5.08
N ALA A 165 -17.94 -7.92 5.87
CA ALA A 165 -18.29 -8.07 7.28
C ALA A 165 -18.10 -6.75 8.04
N TRP A 166 -17.01 -6.02 7.78
CA TRP A 166 -16.75 -4.72 8.40
C TRP A 166 -17.78 -3.67 8.03
N ARG A 167 -18.15 -3.56 6.75
CA ARG A 167 -19.27 -2.71 6.31
C ARG A 167 -20.59 -3.08 6.98
N ALA A 168 -20.79 -4.36 7.31
CA ALA A 168 -21.95 -4.84 8.06
C ALA A 168 -21.84 -4.67 9.59
N GLY A 169 -20.76 -4.07 10.10
CA GLY A 169 -20.55 -3.78 11.52
C GLY A 169 -19.90 -4.90 12.33
N LYS A 170 -19.26 -5.87 11.68
CA LYS A 170 -18.41 -6.87 12.36
C LYS A 170 -16.97 -6.38 12.39
N HIS A 171 -16.28 -6.63 13.50
CA HIS A 171 -14.92 -6.12 13.71
C HIS A 171 -13.89 -7.23 13.88
N ASP A 172 -14.21 -8.45 13.46
CA ASP A 172 -13.33 -9.60 13.58
C ASP A 172 -12.09 -9.41 12.67
N ALA A 173 -10.91 -9.62 13.26
CA ALA A 173 -9.65 -9.75 12.54
C ALA A 173 -9.10 -11.17 12.77
N THR A 174 -8.46 -11.74 11.77
CA THR A 174 -7.84 -13.07 11.85
C THR A 174 -6.35 -12.95 11.63
N ASP A 175 -5.53 -13.50 12.52
CA ASP A 175 -4.08 -13.62 12.30
C ASP A 175 -3.83 -14.46 11.05
N VAL A 176 -3.04 -13.94 10.11
CA VAL A 176 -2.66 -14.64 8.89
C VAL A 176 -1.16 -14.65 8.70
N GLY A 177 -0.64 -15.77 8.19
CA GLY A 177 0.77 -15.89 7.86
C GLY A 177 1.67 -16.20 9.07
N PRO A 178 2.98 -16.31 8.83
CA PRO A 178 3.92 -16.61 9.90
C PRO A 178 4.03 -15.41 10.85
N TYR A 179 3.94 -15.63 12.17
CA TYR A 179 4.26 -14.62 13.18
C TYR A 179 5.67 -14.10 12.93
N PRO A 180 5.81 -12.85 12.46
CA PRO A 180 7.12 -12.34 12.16
C PRO A 180 7.75 -11.74 13.43
N ASP A 181 9.03 -12.02 13.64
CA ASP A 181 9.88 -11.26 14.57
C ASP A 181 10.19 -9.84 14.01
N ASP A 182 9.35 -9.31 13.11
CA ASP A 182 9.49 -8.00 12.45
C ASP A 182 8.16 -7.52 11.83
N TRP A 183 8.00 -6.23 11.57
CA TRP A 183 6.83 -5.64 10.89
C TRP A 183 7.28 -4.74 9.72
N ASN A 184 6.35 -4.23 8.91
CA ASN A 184 6.60 -3.55 7.63
C ASN A 184 7.18 -4.49 6.55
N ARG A 185 6.68 -5.72 6.48
CA ARG A 185 7.13 -6.70 5.49
C ARG A 185 6.45 -6.47 4.13
N PRO A 186 7.21 -6.40 3.03
CA PRO A 186 6.63 -6.35 1.69
C PRO A 186 5.63 -7.49 1.48
N THR A 187 4.38 -7.12 1.20
CA THR A 187 3.26 -8.04 1.06
C THR A 187 2.49 -7.71 -0.22
N ALA A 188 2.12 -8.73 -0.98
CA ALA A 188 1.33 -8.56 -2.20
C ALA A 188 0.31 -9.70 -2.35
N TRP A 189 -0.85 -9.39 -2.92
CA TRP A 189 -1.89 -10.38 -3.21
C TRP A 189 -1.64 -11.06 -4.54
N LEU A 190 -1.32 -12.35 -4.54
CA LEU A 190 -1.17 -13.11 -5.79
C LEU A 190 -2.53 -13.28 -6.49
N ASP A 191 -3.57 -13.54 -5.69
CA ASP A 191 -4.98 -13.68 -6.03
C ASP A 191 -5.81 -13.47 -4.75
N ASP A 192 -7.15 -13.55 -4.81
CA ASP A 192 -8.03 -13.36 -3.64
C ASP A 192 -7.90 -14.44 -2.54
N GLU A 193 -7.15 -15.50 -2.79
CA GLU A 193 -6.98 -16.66 -1.90
C GLU A 193 -5.53 -16.85 -1.44
N THR A 194 -4.61 -15.96 -1.87
CA THR A 194 -3.18 -16.12 -1.65
C THR A 194 -2.47 -14.78 -1.53
N ILE A 195 -1.79 -14.57 -0.41
CA ILE A 195 -0.81 -13.49 -0.26
C ILE A 195 0.62 -14.03 -0.35
N ALA A 196 1.51 -13.18 -0.83
CA ALA A 196 2.95 -13.36 -0.82
C ALA A 196 3.54 -12.39 0.20
N VAL A 197 4.27 -12.92 1.18
CA VAL A 197 4.87 -12.15 2.28
C VAL A 197 6.37 -12.35 2.22
N GLN A 198 7.13 -11.27 2.07
CA GLN A 198 8.59 -11.32 2.16
C GLN A 198 9.00 -11.73 3.57
N GLY A 199 9.99 -12.60 3.71
CA GLY A 199 10.62 -12.97 4.97
C GLY A 199 12.12 -13.20 4.80
N GLU A 200 12.77 -13.65 5.86
CA GLU A 200 14.23 -13.85 5.89
C GLU A 200 14.70 -14.89 4.86
N ASN A 201 13.91 -15.94 4.65
CA ASN A 201 14.24 -17.05 3.75
C ASN A 201 13.65 -16.89 2.33
N GLY A 202 13.18 -15.69 2.00
CA GLY A 202 12.51 -15.38 0.74
C GLY A 202 11.02 -15.12 0.91
N ILE A 203 10.21 -15.41 -0.09
CA ILE A 203 8.78 -15.07 -0.10
C ILE A 203 7.96 -16.28 0.34
N THR A 204 7.11 -16.11 1.34
CA THR A 204 6.17 -17.13 1.81
C THR A 204 4.80 -16.88 1.21
N LEU A 205 4.22 -17.90 0.57
CA LEU A 205 2.85 -17.88 0.06
C LEU A 205 1.92 -18.41 1.14
N VAL A 206 0.90 -17.64 1.47
CA VAL A 206 -0.05 -17.92 2.55
C VAL A 206 -1.47 -17.99 1.98
N ALA A 207 -2.20 -19.04 2.33
CA ALA A 207 -3.60 -19.23 1.97
C ALA A 207 -4.52 -18.30 2.77
N ILE A 208 -5.48 -17.67 2.09
CA ILE A 208 -6.51 -16.82 2.69
C ILE A 208 -7.88 -17.51 2.56
N PRO A 209 -8.72 -17.52 3.61
CA PRO A 209 -8.54 -16.86 4.91
C PRO A 209 -7.84 -17.73 5.97
N SER A 210 -7.40 -18.96 5.65
CA SER A 210 -6.93 -19.92 6.66
C SER A 210 -5.62 -19.52 7.35
N GLY A 211 -4.80 -18.66 6.73
CA GLY A 211 -3.46 -18.31 7.22
C GLY A 211 -2.43 -19.42 7.01
N GLU A 212 -2.77 -20.51 6.32
CA GLU A 212 -1.87 -21.65 6.13
C GLU A 212 -0.74 -21.33 5.16
N THR A 213 0.50 -21.60 5.56
CA THR A 213 1.65 -21.52 4.66
C THR A 213 1.55 -22.58 3.57
N LYS A 214 1.40 -22.14 2.31
CA LYS A 214 1.44 -23.02 1.13
C LYS A 214 2.87 -23.45 0.82
N ARG A 215 3.81 -22.48 0.80
CA ARG A 215 5.24 -22.71 0.51
C ARG A 215 6.08 -21.46 0.76
N THR A 216 7.40 -21.64 0.76
CA THR A 216 8.37 -20.54 0.67
C THR A 216 9.21 -20.70 -0.59
N ILE A 217 9.42 -19.60 -1.32
CA ILE A 217 10.33 -19.51 -2.47
C ILE A 217 11.56 -18.69 -2.08
N ALA A 218 12.75 -19.15 -2.46
CA ALA A 218 14.02 -18.50 -2.16
C ALA A 218 14.27 -17.28 -3.10
N ALA A 219 13.39 -16.30 -3.05
CA ALA A 219 13.49 -15.03 -3.77
C ALA A 219 14.31 -14.01 -2.95
N PRO A 220 15.05 -13.09 -3.59
CA PRO A 220 15.81 -12.06 -2.89
C PRO A 220 14.88 -11.11 -2.12
N PRO A 221 15.41 -10.40 -1.11
CA PRO A 221 14.67 -9.31 -0.46
C PRO A 221 14.48 -8.14 -1.42
N GLY A 222 13.33 -7.49 -1.32
CA GLY A 222 13.02 -6.31 -2.12
C GLY A 222 11.58 -5.88 -1.94
N ARG A 223 11.21 -4.76 -2.57
CA ARG A 223 9.81 -4.37 -2.68
C ARG A 223 9.08 -5.39 -3.55
N LEU A 224 7.88 -5.76 -3.12
CA LEU A 224 7.12 -6.86 -3.68
C LEU A 224 5.81 -6.35 -4.26
N TRP A 225 5.51 -6.80 -5.48
CA TRP A 225 4.22 -6.63 -6.12
C TRP A 225 3.78 -7.92 -6.79
N SER A 226 2.54 -7.93 -7.25
CA SER A 226 1.95 -9.03 -8.00
C SER A 226 1.07 -8.51 -9.13
N HIS A 227 0.99 -9.28 -10.21
CA HIS A 227 0.05 -9.06 -11.30
C HIS A 227 -0.09 -10.36 -12.09
N ASP A 228 -1.31 -10.71 -12.50
CA ASP A 228 -1.62 -11.89 -13.32
C ASP A 228 -0.94 -13.19 -12.83
N GLY A 229 -1.01 -13.45 -11.52
CA GLY A 229 -0.45 -14.67 -10.91
C GLY A 229 1.08 -14.74 -10.90
N ARG A 230 1.76 -13.61 -11.13
CA ARG A 230 3.22 -13.48 -11.01
C ARG A 230 3.58 -12.53 -9.87
N LEU A 231 4.80 -12.71 -9.38
CA LEU A 231 5.42 -11.84 -8.39
C LEU A 231 6.53 -11.02 -9.03
N TYR A 232 6.67 -9.78 -8.58
CA TYR A 232 7.61 -8.80 -9.07
C TYR A 232 8.41 -8.27 -7.89
N VAL A 233 9.71 -8.55 -7.89
CA VAL A 233 10.61 -8.20 -6.79
C VAL A 233 11.60 -7.15 -7.27
N ALA A 234 11.52 -5.92 -6.76
CA ALA A 234 12.57 -4.92 -6.96
C ALA A 234 13.76 -5.26 -6.06
N ALA A 235 14.64 -6.11 -6.55
CA ALA A 235 15.84 -6.56 -5.88
C ALA A 235 16.99 -5.54 -6.02
N GLN A 236 18.14 -5.86 -5.41
CA GLN A 236 19.33 -5.00 -5.45
C GLN A 236 19.83 -4.72 -6.88
N HIS A 237 19.77 -5.71 -7.77
CA HIS A 237 20.33 -5.64 -9.12
C HIS A 237 19.31 -5.24 -10.20
N GLY A 238 18.02 -5.23 -9.89
CA GLY A 238 16.97 -4.97 -10.87
C GLY A 238 15.65 -5.61 -10.48
N LEU A 239 14.74 -5.71 -11.44
CA LEU A 239 13.43 -6.31 -11.27
C LEU A 239 13.51 -7.79 -11.60
N GLU A 240 13.24 -8.65 -10.61
CA GLU A 240 13.04 -10.07 -10.84
C GLU A 240 11.55 -10.39 -10.97
N VAL A 241 11.21 -11.17 -11.99
CA VAL A 241 9.85 -11.68 -12.19
C VAL A 241 9.85 -13.16 -11.82
N TRP A 242 8.87 -13.55 -11.02
CA TRP A 242 8.76 -14.90 -10.45
C TRP A 242 7.38 -15.47 -10.77
N SER A 243 7.35 -16.75 -11.13
CA SER A 243 6.16 -17.56 -10.91
C SER A 243 6.08 -17.93 -9.43
N PRO A 244 4.96 -18.51 -8.95
CA PRO A 244 4.88 -19.04 -7.59
C PRO A 244 5.86 -20.19 -7.27
N THR A 245 6.70 -20.60 -8.22
CA THR A 245 7.65 -21.71 -8.07
C THR A 245 9.10 -21.33 -8.34
N GLU A 246 9.37 -20.42 -9.28
CA GLU A 246 10.72 -20.13 -9.76
C GLU A 246 10.84 -18.74 -10.39
N ARG A 247 12.08 -18.26 -10.54
CA ARG A 247 12.37 -17.01 -11.25
C ARG A 247 12.20 -17.22 -12.75
N VAL A 248 11.37 -16.40 -13.37
CA VAL A 248 11.09 -16.47 -14.82
C VAL A 248 11.81 -15.41 -15.62
N SER A 249 12.18 -14.28 -15.01
CA SER A 249 12.89 -13.20 -15.71
C SER A 249 13.67 -12.29 -14.76
N LEU A 250 14.63 -11.56 -15.33
CA LEU A 250 15.37 -10.47 -14.68
C LEU A 250 15.49 -9.31 -15.67
N VAL A 251 15.07 -8.12 -15.24
CA VAL A 251 15.31 -6.85 -15.94
C VAL A 251 16.43 -6.12 -15.19
N ASP A 252 17.66 -6.28 -15.69
CA ASP A 252 18.85 -5.73 -15.06
C ASP A 252 18.81 -4.21 -15.00
N GLY A 253 19.21 -3.63 -13.86
CA GLY A 253 19.26 -2.19 -13.63
C GLY A 253 17.91 -1.50 -13.43
N PHE A 254 16.78 -2.10 -13.83
CA PHE A 254 15.46 -1.50 -13.64
C PHE A 254 14.93 -1.76 -12.22
N ARG A 255 14.77 -0.71 -11.41
CA ARG A 255 14.34 -0.81 -10.01
C ARG A 255 13.07 0.02 -9.80
N PRO A 256 11.89 -0.57 -9.98
CA PRO A 256 10.65 0.18 -9.84
C PRO A 256 10.42 0.59 -8.39
N ILE A 257 9.64 1.66 -8.22
CA ILE A 257 9.19 2.18 -6.93
C ILE A 257 7.65 2.23 -6.83
N ALA A 258 6.95 2.05 -7.95
CA ALA A 258 5.48 2.04 -8.02
C ALA A 258 4.97 1.02 -9.04
N GLN A 259 3.76 0.54 -8.81
CA GLN A 259 3.02 -0.35 -9.71
C GLN A 259 1.64 0.25 -10.00
N ASN A 260 1.17 0.07 -11.23
CA ASN A 260 -0.24 0.17 -11.58
C ASN A 260 -0.90 -1.21 -11.38
N PRO A 261 -1.75 -1.40 -10.36
CA PRO A 261 -2.32 -2.71 -10.06
C PRO A 261 -3.26 -3.22 -11.17
N THR A 262 -3.85 -2.32 -11.97
CA THR A 262 -4.78 -2.65 -13.06
C THR A 262 -4.05 -3.20 -14.28
N THR A 263 -2.90 -2.63 -14.63
CA THR A 263 -2.16 -2.98 -15.86
C THR A 263 -0.89 -3.78 -15.60
N GLY A 264 -0.48 -3.89 -14.34
CA GLY A 264 0.80 -4.47 -13.94
C GLY A 264 2.01 -3.62 -14.29
N ALA A 265 1.82 -2.44 -14.89
CA ALA A 265 2.90 -1.53 -15.24
C ALA A 265 3.72 -1.15 -14.00
N LEU A 266 5.04 -1.09 -14.14
CA LEU A 266 5.98 -0.73 -13.09
C LEU A 266 6.76 0.51 -13.51
N ALA A 267 7.00 1.45 -12.60
CA ALA A 267 7.80 2.64 -12.88
C ALA A 267 8.90 2.85 -11.85
N ASP A 268 10.08 3.28 -12.33
CA ASP A 268 11.20 3.69 -11.49
C ASP A 268 11.15 5.19 -11.15
N ARG A 269 12.17 5.65 -10.41
CA ARG A 269 12.31 7.04 -9.97
C ARG A 269 12.52 8.06 -11.09
N ASP A 270 12.91 7.59 -12.27
CA ASP A 270 13.14 8.42 -13.46
C ASP A 270 11.95 8.32 -14.42
N LEU A 271 10.84 7.71 -13.98
CA LEU A 271 9.62 7.40 -14.76
C LEU A 271 9.83 6.49 -15.96
N ASN A 272 10.94 5.75 -16.02
CA ASN A 272 11.02 4.65 -16.96
C ASN A 272 9.93 3.64 -16.58
N THR A 273 9.08 3.31 -17.54
CA THR A 273 7.96 2.40 -17.32
C THR A 273 8.25 1.07 -18.01
N TRP A 274 8.06 -0.02 -17.28
CA TRP A 274 8.12 -1.38 -17.76
C TRP A 274 6.73 -2.01 -17.74
N LEU A 275 6.42 -2.81 -18.76
CA LEU A 275 5.14 -3.51 -18.88
C LEU A 275 5.37 -5.04 -18.84
N PRO A 276 4.54 -5.78 -18.09
CA PRO A 276 4.66 -7.24 -17.95
C PRO A 276 4.23 -8.09 -19.15
#